data_AF-A0A8T6EGH5-F1
#
_entry.id   AF-A0A8T6EGH5-F1
#
_cell.length_a   1.000
_cell.length_b   1.000
_cell.length_c   1.000
_cell.angle_alpha   90.00
_cell.angle_beta   90.00
_cell.angle_gamma   90.00
#
_symmetry.space_group_name_H-M   'P 1'
#
loop_
_entity.id
_entity.type
_entity.pdbx_description
1 polymer ?
#
loop_
_entity_poly.entity_id
_entity_poly.type
_entity_poly.pdbx_seq_one_letter_code
_entity_poly.pdbx_strand_id
1 'polypeptide(L)'
;MSRKHYPAEYREQIVKLARAGRSTASLAREFEPTEPTIRSWIAAANGTVPSEEVELRRELRQVKRKLAKLEEEKAILAKAAAWFAKKTIETPDRSSSS
;
A
#
# COMPACT_ATOMS: atom_id res chain seq x y z
N MET A 1 -36.45 -8.25 22.15
CA MET A 1 -36.51 -7.77 20.75
C MET A 1 -36.01 -8.88 19.83
N SER A 2 -36.87 -9.38 18.93
CA SER A 2 -36.50 -10.43 17.97
C SER A 2 -35.48 -9.87 16.97
N ARG A 3 -34.25 -10.40 16.97
CA ARG A 3 -33.28 -10.12 15.90
C ARG A 3 -33.86 -10.72 14.62
N LYS A 4 -34.33 -9.88 13.69
CA LYS A 4 -34.59 -10.29 12.31
C LYS A 4 -33.31 -10.97 11.79
N HIS A 5 -33.34 -12.29 11.66
CA HIS A 5 -32.23 -13.06 11.13
C HIS A 5 -32.30 -12.99 9.61
N TYR A 6 -31.47 -12.14 9.03
CA TYR A 6 -31.31 -12.11 7.58
C TYR A 6 -30.66 -13.42 7.11
N PRO A 7 -31.19 -14.07 6.05
CA PRO A 7 -30.56 -15.23 5.44
C PRO A 7 -29.09 -14.94 5.08
N ALA A 8 -28.23 -15.97 5.13
CA ALA A 8 -26.81 -15.81 4.80
C ALA A 8 -26.63 -15.33 3.35
N GLU A 9 -27.36 -15.95 2.41
CA GLU A 9 -27.35 -15.60 0.98
C GLU A 9 -27.71 -14.13 0.72
N TYR A 10 -28.72 -13.62 1.44
CA TYR A 10 -29.12 -12.22 1.32
C TYR A 10 -28.02 -11.26 1.79
N ARG A 11 -27.37 -11.57 2.91
CA ARG A 11 -26.24 -10.78 3.43
C ARG A 11 -25.08 -10.77 2.43
N GLU A 12 -24.77 -11.91 1.83
CA GLU A 12 -23.72 -12.03 0.82
C GLU A 12 -24.01 -11.22 -0.45
N GLN A 13 -25.25 -11.23 -0.94
CA GLN A 13 -25.66 -10.41 -2.09
C GLN A 13 -25.46 -8.92 -1.82
N ILE A 14 -25.87 -8.43 -0.66
CA ILE A 14 -25.71 -7.02 -0.28
C ILE A 14 -24.23 -6.65 -0.17
N VAL A 15 -23.40 -7.51 0.43
CA VAL A 15 -21.94 -7.30 0.50
C VAL A 15 -21.32 -7.29 -0.90
N LYS A 16 -21.76 -8.16 -1.81
CA LYS A 16 -21.28 -8.20 -3.20
C LYS A 16 -21.60 -6.89 -3.94
N LEU A 17 -22.80 -6.34 -3.76
CA LEU A 17 -23.16 -5.04 -4.33
C LEU A 17 -22.33 -3.89 -3.76
N ALA A 18 -22.04 -3.91 -2.46
CA ALA A 18 -21.16 -2.92 -1.84
C ALA A 18 -19.72 -3.00 -2.40
N ARG A 19 -19.20 -4.22 -2.59
CA ARG A 19 -17.89 -4.44 -3.23
C ARG A 19 -17.84 -4.01 -4.70
N ALA A 20 -18.98 -4.04 -5.39
CA ALA A 20 -19.13 -3.53 -6.75
C ALA A 20 -19.17 -1.98 -6.84
N GLY A 21 -18.98 -1.28 -5.71
CA GLY A 21 -18.85 0.19 -5.67
C GLY A 21 -20.11 0.93 -5.24
N ARG A 22 -21.17 0.23 -4.84
CA ARG A 22 -22.41 0.86 -4.34
C ARG A 22 -22.20 1.34 -2.88
N SER A 23 -22.70 2.53 -2.57
CA SER A 23 -22.61 3.09 -1.22
C SER A 23 -23.60 2.38 -0.28
N THR A 24 -23.23 2.26 1.00
CA THR A 24 -24.12 1.68 2.04
C THR A 24 -25.41 2.47 2.17
N ALA A 25 -25.37 3.79 1.95
CA ALA A 25 -26.53 4.68 1.94
C ALA A 25 -27.53 4.36 0.82
N SER A 26 -27.03 4.09 -0.39
CA SER A 26 -27.87 3.67 -1.51
C SER A 26 -28.50 2.31 -1.23
N LEU A 27 -27.73 1.37 -0.68
CA LEU A 27 -28.22 0.04 -0.38
C LEU A 27 -29.27 0.06 0.75
N ALA A 28 -29.09 0.89 1.78
CA ALA A 28 -30.07 1.01 2.86
C ALA A 28 -31.38 1.73 2.46
N ARG A 29 -31.38 2.49 1.36
CA ARG A 29 -32.58 3.11 0.81
C ARG A 29 -33.38 2.14 -0.07
N GLU A 30 -32.67 1.26 -0.77
CA GLU A 30 -33.26 0.32 -1.73
C GLU A 30 -33.62 -1.03 -1.10
N PHE A 31 -32.89 -1.41 -0.04
CA PHE A 31 -33.09 -2.64 0.70
C PHE A 31 -33.50 -2.36 2.15
N GLU A 32 -34.21 -3.30 2.76
CA GLU A 32 -34.70 -3.19 4.15
C GLU A 32 -33.59 -3.00 5.24
N PRO A 33 -32.37 -3.54 5.12
CA PRO A 33 -31.34 -3.37 6.15
C PRO A 33 -30.84 -1.93 6.27
N THR A 34 -30.63 -1.46 7.49
CA THR A 34 -30.08 -0.13 7.74
C THR A 34 -28.59 -0.06 7.40
N GLU A 35 -28.10 1.16 7.13
CA GLU A 35 -26.68 1.42 6.87
C GLU A 35 -25.72 0.77 7.89
N PRO A 36 -25.95 0.90 9.22
CA PRO A 36 -25.09 0.28 10.23
C PRO A 36 -25.06 -1.26 10.13
N THR A 37 -26.20 -1.89 9.82
CA THR A 37 -26.30 -3.34 9.63
C THR A 37 -25.49 -3.79 8.41
N ILE A 38 -25.62 -3.07 7.29
CA ILE A 38 -24.85 -3.34 6.06
C ILE A 38 -23.35 -3.17 6.31
N ARG A 39 -22.93 -2.11 7.01
CA ARG A 39 -21.52 -1.90 7.40
C ARG A 39 -20.98 -3.03 8.25
N SER A 40 -21.77 -3.54 9.19
CA SER A 40 -21.39 -4.69 10.02
C SER A 40 -21.19 -5.97 9.19
N TRP A 41 -22.04 -6.22 8.20
CA TRP A 41 -21.85 -7.37 7.29
C TRP A 41 -20.64 -7.22 6.39
N ILE A 42 -20.37 -6.03 5.87
CA ILE A 42 -19.16 -5.77 5.09
C ILE A 42 -17.92 -5.99 5.96
N ALA A 43 -17.92 -5.49 7.20
CA ALA A 43 -16.83 -5.71 8.14
C ALA A 43 -16.63 -7.20 8.47
N ALA A 44 -17.71 -7.94 8.71
CA ALA A 44 -17.65 -9.38 8.94
C ALA A 44 -17.17 -10.16 7.70
N ALA A 45 -17.63 -9.78 6.51
CA ALA A 45 -17.27 -10.43 5.25
C ALA A 45 -15.88 -10.06 4.73
N ASN A 46 -15.35 -8.90 5.13
CA ASN A 46 -13.96 -8.54 4.92
C ASN A 46 -13.03 -9.27 5.91
N GLY A 47 -13.61 -9.97 6.90
CA GLY A 47 -12.88 -10.45 8.05
C GLY A 47 -12.28 -9.29 8.84
N THR A 48 -11.84 -9.57 10.06
CA THR A 48 -10.58 -8.96 10.51
C THR A 48 -9.60 -9.08 9.34
N VAL A 49 -9.18 -7.95 8.75
CA VAL A 49 -8.09 -7.94 7.76
C VAL A 49 -7.02 -8.85 8.36
N PRO A 50 -6.63 -9.96 7.71
CA PRO A 50 -5.69 -10.89 8.32
C PRO A 50 -4.50 -10.07 8.78
N SER A 51 -4.09 -10.21 10.04
CA SER A 51 -2.93 -9.48 10.58
C SER A 51 -1.78 -9.52 9.58
N GLU A 52 -1.63 -10.68 8.94
CA GLU A 52 -0.71 -10.98 7.86
C GLU A 52 -0.79 -10.03 6.64
N GLU A 53 -1.96 -9.66 6.12
CA GLU A 53 -2.04 -8.69 5.00
C GLU A 53 -1.64 -7.28 5.45
N VAL A 54 -1.96 -6.91 6.70
CA VAL A 54 -1.53 -5.63 7.28
C VAL A 54 -0.02 -5.62 7.54
N GLU A 55 0.53 -6.73 8.05
CA GLU A 55 1.96 -7.00 8.23
C GLU A 55 2.68 -6.90 6.88
N LEU A 56 2.20 -7.63 5.87
CA LEU A 56 2.77 -7.63 4.51
C LEU A 56 2.75 -6.23 3.91
N ARG A 57 1.65 -5.47 4.04
CA ARG A 57 1.60 -4.07 3.58
C ARG A 57 2.59 -3.18 4.33
N ARG A 58 2.83 -3.44 5.63
CA ARG A 58 3.81 -2.71 6.43
C ARG A 58 5.24 -3.03 6.01
N GLU A 59 5.55 -4.31 5.79
CA GLU A 59 6.83 -4.77 5.30
C GLU A 59 7.12 -4.20 3.90
N LEU A 60 6.14 -4.22 3.00
CA LEU A 60 6.26 -3.67 1.65
C LEU A 60 6.62 -2.17 1.69
N ARG A 61 5.99 -1.40 2.59
CA ARG A 61 6.35 0.01 2.82
C ARG A 61 7.78 0.16 3.35
N GLN A 62 8.22 -0.70 4.27
CA GLN A 62 9.58 -0.65 4.81
C GLN A 62 10.63 -1.00 3.74
N VAL A 63 10.38 -2.05 2.95
CA VAL A 63 11.28 -2.47 1.86
C VAL A 63 11.41 -1.36 0.81
N LYS A 64 10.30 -0.74 0.40
CA LYS A 64 10.35 0.41 -0.53
C LYS A 64 11.18 1.58 0.00
N ARG A 65 11.07 1.90 1.29
CA ARG A 65 11.90 2.95 1.92
C ARG A 65 13.38 2.58 1.93
N LYS A 66 13.72 1.33 2.24
CA LYS A 66 15.11 0.85 2.20
C LYS A 66 15.67 0.92 0.78
N LEU A 67 14.89 0.50 -0.21
CA LEU A 67 15.30 0.54 -1.61
C LEU A 67 15.57 1.98 -2.08
N ALA A 68 14.66 2.91 -1.78
CA ALA A 68 14.85 4.33 -2.11
C ALA A 68 16.13 4.91 -1.46
N LYS A 69 16.40 4.57 -0.20
CA LYS A 69 17.63 5.01 0.49
C LYS A 69 18.89 4.44 -0.17
N LEU A 70 18.88 3.16 -0.54
CA LEU A 70 20.01 2.52 -1.21
C LEU A 70 20.26 3.11 -2.61
N GLU A 71 19.21 3.46 -3.35
CA GLU A 71 19.33 4.14 -4.64
C GLU A 71 19.94 5.53 -4.49
N GLU A 72 19.56 6.27 -3.46
CA GLU A 72 20.15 7.57 -3.13
C GLU A 72 21.64 7.45 -2.78
N GLU A 73 22.00 6.52 -1.89
CA GLU A 73 23.40 6.25 -1.52
C GLU A 73 24.23 5.86 -2.75
N LYS A 74 23.70 4.98 -3.63
CA LYS A 74 24.35 4.62 -4.90
C LYS A 74 24.55 5.84 -5.80
N ALA A 75 23.57 6.74 -5.88
CA ALA A 75 23.70 7.94 -6.70
C ALA A 75 24.79 8.89 -6.17
N ILE A 76 24.92 9.02 -4.84
CA ILE A 76 26.00 9.81 -4.22
C ILE A 76 27.37 9.19 -4.52
N LEU A 77 27.51 7.87 -4.31
CA LEU A 77 28.75 7.16 -4.59
C LEU A 77 29.15 7.24 -6.07
N ALA A 78 28.19 7.10 -6.99
CA ALA A 78 28.43 7.24 -8.40
C ALA A 78 28.92 8.66 -8.77
N LYS A 79 28.31 9.70 -8.19
CA LYS A 79 28.76 11.10 -8.38
C LYS A 79 30.16 11.33 -7.83
N ALA A 80 30.46 10.79 -6.65
CA ALA A 80 31.79 10.88 -6.05
C ALA A 80 32.84 10.17 -6.92
N ALA A 81 32.57 8.93 -7.36
CA ALA A 81 33.45 8.18 -8.25
C ALA A 81 33.70 8.90 -9.57
N ALA A 82 32.66 9.48 -10.19
CA ALA A 82 32.80 10.29 -11.39
C ALA A 82 33.65 11.55 -11.16
N TRP A 83 33.46 12.23 -10.01
CA TRP A 83 34.27 13.39 -9.64
C TRP A 83 35.76 13.00 -9.45
N PHE A 84 36.02 11.90 -8.74
CA PHE A 84 37.39 11.39 -8.54
C PHE A 84 38.05 10.99 -9.85
N ALA A 85 37.34 10.27 -10.72
CA ALA A 85 37.86 9.87 -12.03
C ALA A 85 38.20 11.07 -12.92
N LYS A 86 37.40 12.15 -12.85
CA LYS A 86 37.72 13.40 -13.55
C LYS A 86 38.98 14.07 -13.00
N LYS A 87 39.13 14.10 -11.67
CA LYS A 87 40.27 14.72 -10.98
C LYS A 87 41.60 14.03 -11.26
N THR A 88 41.61 12.70 -11.40
CA THR A 88 42.81 11.94 -11.77
C THR A 88 43.22 12.16 -13.22
N ILE A 89 42.27 12.45 -14.12
CA ILE A 89 42.55 12.82 -15.52
C ILE A 89 43.08 14.27 -15.62
N GLU A 90 42.63 15.18 -14.74
CA GLU A 90 43.07 16.58 -14.72
C GLU A 90 44.45 16.81 -14.05
N THR A 91 45.04 15.80 -13.41
CA THR A 91 46.43 15.82 -12.96
C THR A 91 47.30 14.92 -13.84
N PRO A 92 47.66 15.32 -15.08
CA PRO A 92 48.80 14.73 -15.72
C PRO A 92 50.05 15.26 -15.01
N ASP A 93 50.86 14.32 -14.55
CA ASP A 93 52.29 14.42 -14.28
C ASP A 93 52.91 15.80 -14.59
N ARG A 94 53.01 16.66 -13.56
CA ARG A 94 53.83 17.88 -13.61
C ARG A 94 55.25 17.62 -13.06
N SER A 95 55.71 16.36 -13.09
CA SER A 95 57.09 15.97 -12.80
C SER A 95 57.79 15.48 -14.07
N SER A 96 58.04 16.41 -14.99
CA SER A 96 59.16 16.29 -15.93
C SER A 96 59.51 17.66 -16.52
N SER A 97 60.53 18.31 -15.95
CA SER A 97 61.76 18.67 -16.67
C SER A 97 62.60 19.67 -15.87
N SER A 98 63.86 19.27 -15.64
CA SER A 98 65.09 20.05 -15.41
C SER A 98 65.27 20.82 -14.10
#